data_AF-A0AAU2FT63-F1
#
_entry.id   AF-A0AAU2FT63-F1
#
_cell.length_a   1.000
_cell.length_b   1.000
_cell.length_c   1.000
_cell.angle_alpha   90.00
_cell.angle_beta   90.00
_cell.angle_gamma   90.00
#
_symmetry.space_group_name_H-M   'P 1'
#
loop_
_entity.id
_entity.type
_entity.pdbx_description
1 polymer ?
#
loop_
_entity_poly.entity_id
_entity_poly.type
_entity_poly.pdbx_seq_one_letter_code
_entity_poly.pdbx_strand_id
1 'polypeptide(L)'
;MNYRVPVPVPQVILDDVKGAQKMLSGVARVTPMEGSRHLSSLTGSPVHFKCENLQRTGSFKLRGAYVRIAGLRPEQRAAGVVAASAGNHAQGVALASSLLGVRSTVFMPVGAPLPKVAATREYGAEVRMYGQVVDETLAAAQDYADRTGAVFIHPFDHRDIIAGQGTVGLEILEQCPEVRTILVGIGGGGLAAGVAVAVKALRPDVKVIGVQAEGAAAYPPSLRVGHPVSIDDPATMADGIKVGRPGDVPFRIIAELLDGVRTVSEDDLSSALLLCLERAKMVVEPAGCSPVAALLSRPELYGGGGPVVAVLSGGNVDPLLLQRILRHGMAAAGRYLSLRLRVADRPGALAGLLGVLSAADANVLDVSHVRTDPRLGLTEVEVELRLETKGPEHCAEVARSLHAAGYTVMS
;
A
#
# COMPACT_ATOMS: atom_id res chain seq x y z
N MET A 1 40.83 8.84 -1.13
CA MET A 1 39.75 7.89 -0.80
C MET A 1 39.62 7.83 0.71
N ASN A 2 38.68 8.57 1.29
CA ASN A 2 38.38 8.46 2.72
C ASN A 2 37.47 7.26 2.93
N TYR A 3 38.06 6.11 3.30
CA TYR A 3 37.32 4.99 3.84
C TYR A 3 36.78 5.40 5.23
N ARG A 4 35.56 5.95 5.28
CA ARG A 4 34.80 6.01 6.52
C ARG A 4 34.48 4.57 6.90
N VAL A 5 35.17 4.05 7.92
CA VAL A 5 34.76 2.84 8.63
C VAL A 5 33.31 3.06 9.08
N PRO A 6 32.34 2.21 8.69
CA PRO A 6 30.96 2.40 9.11
C PRO A 6 30.90 2.26 10.64
N VAL A 7 30.57 3.36 11.32
CA VAL A 7 30.26 3.34 12.75
C VAL A 7 29.17 2.29 12.96
N PRO A 8 29.33 1.32 13.89
CA PRO A 8 28.29 0.36 14.18
C PRO A 8 27.03 1.11 14.62
N VAL A 9 25.99 1.08 13.81
CA VAL A 9 24.69 1.62 14.19
C VAL A 9 24.17 0.71 15.32
N PRO A 10 23.85 1.24 16.51
CA PRO A 10 23.34 0.42 17.61
C PRO A 10 22.09 -0.35 17.18
N GLN A 11 22.05 -1.65 17.49
CA GLN A 11 20.93 -2.54 17.18
C GLN A 11 19.65 -2.04 17.85
N VAL A 12 18.51 -2.08 17.14
CA VAL A 12 17.20 -1.79 17.75
C VAL A 12 16.79 -3.01 18.57
N ILE A 13 16.51 -2.82 19.85
CA ILE A 13 16.15 -3.91 20.77
C ILE A 13 14.72 -3.77 21.29
N LEU A 14 14.19 -4.83 21.93
CA LEU A 14 12.85 -4.84 22.51
C LEU A 14 12.61 -3.68 23.49
N ASP A 15 13.61 -3.29 24.28
CA ASP A 15 13.47 -2.19 25.23
C ASP A 15 13.31 -0.82 24.55
N ASP A 16 13.90 -0.60 23.37
CA ASP A 16 13.64 0.59 22.57
C ASP A 16 12.15 0.62 22.14
N VAL A 17 11.59 -0.52 21.75
CA VAL A 17 10.18 -0.65 21.35
C VAL A 17 9.23 -0.44 22.54
N LYS A 18 9.54 -1.01 23.71
CA LYS A 18 8.77 -0.77 24.94
C LYS A 18 8.84 0.68 25.40
N GLY A 19 10.01 1.31 25.27
CA GLY A 19 10.18 2.75 25.49
C GLY A 19 9.31 3.57 24.54
N ALA A 20 9.29 3.21 23.26
CA ALA A 20 8.42 3.82 22.26
C ALA A 20 6.92 3.64 22.57
N GLN A 21 6.48 2.46 23.03
CA GLN A 21 5.09 2.20 23.44
C GLN A 21 4.66 3.16 24.56
N LYS A 22 5.54 3.39 25.55
CA LYS A 22 5.29 4.36 26.63
C LYS A 22 5.16 5.79 26.10
N MET A 23 6.06 6.22 25.20
CA MET A 23 6.01 7.55 24.59
C MET A 23 4.75 7.77 23.74
N LEU A 24 4.22 6.71 23.12
CA LEU A 24 3.05 6.77 22.26
C LEU A 24 1.72 6.66 23.00
N SER A 25 1.74 6.38 24.30
CA SER A 25 0.54 6.34 25.15
C SER A 25 -0.20 7.68 25.10
N GLY A 26 -1.49 7.65 24.79
CA GLY A 26 -2.32 8.87 24.61
C GLY A 26 -2.06 9.65 23.32
N VAL A 27 -1.08 9.22 22.50
CA VAL A 27 -0.71 9.87 21.24
C VAL A 27 -1.17 9.06 20.05
N ALA A 28 -0.73 7.80 19.95
CA ALA A 28 -1.18 6.86 18.94
C ALA A 28 -2.39 6.08 19.45
N ARG A 29 -3.31 5.76 18.54
CA ARG A 29 -4.41 4.84 18.85
C ARG A 29 -3.85 3.43 18.95
N VAL A 30 -4.29 2.67 19.95
CA VAL A 30 -4.25 1.21 19.86
C VAL A 30 -5.28 0.82 18.81
N THR A 31 -4.82 0.46 17.62
CA THR A 31 -5.72 0.22 16.49
C THR A 31 -6.45 -1.11 16.66
N PRO A 32 -7.70 -1.23 16.17
CA PRO A 32 -8.48 -2.45 16.34
C PRO A 32 -7.87 -3.63 15.57
N MET A 33 -8.20 -4.83 16.06
CA MET A 33 -7.88 -6.11 15.44
C MET A 33 -9.18 -6.72 14.92
N GLU A 34 -9.40 -6.70 13.60
CA GLU A 34 -10.66 -7.13 12.99
C GLU A 34 -10.55 -8.51 12.35
N GLY A 35 -11.52 -9.40 12.61
CA GLY A 35 -11.52 -10.75 12.02
C GLY A 35 -12.07 -10.79 10.59
N SER A 36 -11.50 -11.65 9.74
CA SER A 36 -11.99 -11.87 8.37
C SER A 36 -12.49 -13.29 8.16
N ARG A 37 -13.81 -13.51 8.31
CA ARG A 37 -14.42 -14.84 8.11
C ARG A 37 -14.14 -15.41 6.71
N HIS A 38 -14.12 -14.57 5.69
CA HIS A 38 -13.88 -15.00 4.31
C HIS A 38 -12.44 -15.49 4.12
N LEU A 39 -11.43 -14.73 4.56
CA LEU A 39 -10.04 -15.17 4.48
C LEU A 39 -9.77 -16.36 5.41
N SER A 40 -10.43 -16.43 6.57
CA SER A 40 -10.33 -17.59 7.45
C SER A 40 -10.82 -18.87 6.76
N SER A 41 -11.91 -18.78 6.00
CA SER A 41 -12.43 -19.91 5.23
C SER A 41 -11.49 -20.31 4.09
N LEU A 42 -10.85 -19.36 3.42
CA LEU A 42 -9.93 -19.65 2.31
C LEU A 42 -8.62 -20.27 2.80
N THR A 43 -8.07 -19.76 3.89
CA THR A 43 -6.79 -20.22 4.45
C THR A 43 -6.93 -21.46 5.32
N GLY A 44 -8.12 -21.73 5.87
CA GLY A 44 -8.30 -22.78 6.87
C GLY A 44 -7.66 -22.44 8.23
N SER A 45 -7.47 -21.15 8.54
CA SER A 45 -6.97 -20.66 9.82
C SER A 45 -7.57 -19.29 10.16
N PRO A 46 -7.73 -18.91 11.45
CA PRO A 46 -8.28 -17.59 11.77
C PRO A 46 -7.42 -16.47 11.18
N VAL A 47 -8.02 -15.57 10.41
CA VAL A 47 -7.35 -14.39 9.84
C VAL A 47 -7.86 -13.14 10.51
N HIS A 48 -6.92 -12.30 10.97
CA HIS A 48 -7.19 -11.00 11.58
C HIS A 48 -6.44 -9.88 10.85
N PHE A 49 -6.98 -8.67 10.95
CA PHE A 49 -6.42 -7.45 10.41
C PHE A 49 -5.97 -6.53 11.52
N LYS A 50 -4.69 -6.15 11.53
CA LYS A 50 -4.20 -5.07 12.38
C LYS A 50 -4.41 -3.73 11.65
N CYS A 51 -5.43 -2.97 12.05
CA CYS A 51 -6.01 -1.87 11.27
C CYS A 51 -5.26 -0.53 11.44
N GLU A 52 -3.99 -0.46 11.05
CA GLU A 52 -3.20 0.79 11.08
C GLU A 52 -3.70 1.87 10.10
N ASN A 53 -4.53 1.50 9.13
CA ASN A 53 -5.31 2.43 8.31
C ASN A 53 -6.25 3.33 9.14
N LEU A 54 -6.61 2.93 10.36
CA LEU A 54 -7.45 3.71 11.29
C LEU A 54 -6.65 4.55 12.29
N GLN A 55 -5.32 4.59 12.16
CA GLN A 55 -4.48 5.50 12.95
C GLN A 55 -4.79 6.97 12.62
N ARG A 56 -4.40 7.91 13.49
CA ARG A 56 -4.79 9.34 13.40
C ARG A 56 -4.49 10.03 12.06
N THR A 57 -3.45 9.60 11.36
CA THR A 57 -3.05 10.11 10.04
C THR A 57 -3.35 9.11 8.91
N GLY A 58 -4.29 8.18 9.13
CA GLY A 58 -4.64 7.13 8.18
C GLY A 58 -3.57 6.07 7.94
N SER A 59 -2.50 6.02 8.75
CA SER A 59 -1.44 5.01 8.64
C SER A 59 -0.55 4.92 9.88
N PHE A 60 0.27 3.87 9.96
CA PHE A 60 1.21 3.62 11.07
C PHE A 60 2.30 4.70 11.26
N LYS A 61 2.54 5.55 10.26
CA LYS A 61 3.73 6.43 10.21
C LYS A 61 3.86 7.41 11.38
N LEU A 62 2.74 7.80 11.99
CA LEU A 62 2.73 8.63 13.20
C LEU A 62 3.61 8.04 14.31
N ARG A 63 3.61 6.71 14.49
CA ARG A 63 4.26 6.05 15.61
C ARG A 63 5.77 6.35 15.65
N GLY A 64 6.50 5.98 14.61
CA GLY A 64 7.93 6.27 14.52
C GLY A 64 8.24 7.76 14.40
N ALA A 65 7.44 8.53 13.64
CA ALA A 65 7.67 9.97 13.51
C ALA A 65 7.62 10.66 14.87
N TYR A 66 6.61 10.35 15.69
CA TYR A 66 6.48 10.89 17.03
C TYR A 66 7.65 10.48 17.93
N VAL A 67 8.02 9.20 17.95
CA VAL A 67 9.16 8.72 18.77
C VAL A 67 10.45 9.44 18.40
N ARG A 68 10.73 9.60 17.10
CA ARG A 68 11.92 10.31 16.63
C ARG A 68 11.91 11.78 17.06
N ILE A 69 10.80 12.48 16.88
CA ILE A 69 10.71 13.92 17.18
C ILE A 69 10.68 14.14 18.70
N ALA A 70 10.05 13.24 19.45
CA ALA A 70 10.01 13.26 20.92
C ALA A 70 11.41 13.05 21.53
N GLY A 71 12.26 12.25 20.88
CA GLY A 71 13.64 12.02 21.30
C GLY A 71 14.63 13.15 20.97
N LEU A 72 14.21 14.21 20.27
CA LEU A 72 15.11 15.31 19.91
C LEU A 72 15.51 16.13 21.13
N ARG A 73 16.80 16.52 21.16
CA ARG A 73 17.33 17.46 22.15
C ARG A 73 16.70 18.85 22.00
N PRO A 74 16.70 19.69 23.05
CA PRO A 74 16.12 21.04 22.98
C PRO A 74 16.63 21.89 21.81
N GLU A 75 17.95 21.86 21.55
CA GLU A 75 18.58 22.57 20.42
C GLU A 75 18.05 22.09 19.06
N GLN A 76 17.89 20.77 18.90
CA GLN A 76 17.36 20.16 17.67
C GLN A 76 15.89 20.52 17.47
N ARG A 77 15.10 20.53 18.55
CA ARG A 77 13.69 20.94 18.50
C ARG A 77 13.54 22.42 18.12
N ALA A 78 14.42 23.28 18.63
CA ALA A 78 14.43 24.70 18.29
C ALA A 78 14.76 24.94 16.80
N ALA A 79 15.70 24.17 16.25
CA ALA A 79 16.04 24.20 14.82
C ALA A 79 14.88 23.71 13.93
N GLY A 80 13.99 22.88 14.46
CA GLY A 80 12.85 22.31 13.74
C GLY A 80 13.21 21.01 13.02
N VAL A 81 12.25 20.46 12.29
CA VAL A 81 12.40 19.21 11.55
C VAL A 81 12.03 19.38 10.09
N VAL A 82 12.65 18.55 9.24
CA VAL A 82 12.36 18.51 7.82
C VAL A 82 12.16 17.08 7.34
N ALA A 83 11.23 16.89 6.41
CA ALA A 83 10.99 15.61 5.75
C ALA A 83 10.71 15.82 4.26
N ALA A 84 10.88 14.75 3.47
CA ALA A 84 10.42 14.69 2.08
C ALA A 84 9.49 13.49 1.92
N SER A 85 8.27 13.73 1.46
CA SER A 85 7.28 12.68 1.21
C SER A 85 6.00 13.30 0.65
N ALA A 86 5.45 12.70 -0.41
CA ALA A 86 4.13 13.09 -0.92
C ALA A 86 2.94 12.42 -0.18
N GLY A 87 3.20 11.57 0.83
CA GLY A 87 2.16 10.76 1.47
C GLY A 87 2.31 10.53 2.97
N ASN A 88 2.13 9.28 3.41
CA ASN A 88 1.92 8.92 4.82
C ASN A 88 2.98 9.43 5.79
N HIS A 89 4.24 9.46 5.37
CA HIS A 89 5.32 9.96 6.22
C HIS A 89 5.22 11.47 6.48
N ALA A 90 4.85 12.25 5.47
CA ALA A 90 4.66 13.70 5.62
C ALA A 90 3.57 14.02 6.65
N GLN A 91 2.42 13.35 6.55
CA GLN A 91 1.33 13.53 7.51
C GLN A 91 1.71 13.06 8.92
N GLY A 92 2.42 11.93 9.03
CA GLY A 92 2.96 11.45 10.30
C GLY A 92 3.91 12.44 10.97
N VAL A 93 4.85 13.01 10.21
CA VAL A 93 5.78 14.06 10.69
C VAL A 93 5.04 15.33 11.06
N ALA A 94 4.12 15.80 10.21
CA ALA A 94 3.35 17.02 10.46
C ALA A 94 2.56 16.92 11.77
N LEU A 95 1.75 15.87 11.93
CA LEU A 95 0.96 15.68 13.15
C LEU A 95 1.86 15.51 14.38
N ALA A 96 2.90 14.67 14.29
CA ALA A 96 3.83 14.47 15.40
C ALA A 96 4.50 15.78 15.86
N SER A 97 4.94 16.59 14.90
CA SER A 97 5.61 17.87 15.16
C SER A 97 4.66 18.85 15.84
N SER A 98 3.43 18.97 15.35
CA SER A 98 2.40 19.83 15.95
C SER A 98 2.03 19.42 17.37
N LEU A 99 1.91 18.12 17.66
CA LEU A 99 1.66 17.63 19.01
C LEU A 99 2.82 17.90 19.97
N LEU A 100 4.04 18.04 19.46
CA LEU A 100 5.26 18.27 20.23
C LEU A 100 5.70 19.74 20.24
N GLY A 101 4.95 20.63 19.58
CA GLY A 101 5.30 22.06 19.46
C GLY A 101 6.59 22.31 18.66
N VAL A 102 6.93 21.42 17.72
CA VAL A 102 8.15 21.51 16.89
C VAL A 102 7.77 22.02 15.50
N ARG A 103 8.51 23.00 14.97
CA ARG A 103 8.32 23.47 13.59
C ARG A 103 8.66 22.36 12.62
N SER A 104 7.80 22.12 11.63
CA SER A 104 8.03 21.11 10.59
C SER A 104 7.92 21.70 9.19
N THR A 105 8.89 21.36 8.34
CA THR A 105 8.89 21.67 6.91
C THR A 105 8.83 20.36 6.13
N VAL A 106 7.93 20.27 5.15
CA VAL A 106 7.78 19.08 4.31
C VAL A 106 7.95 19.43 2.85
N PHE A 107 8.91 18.78 2.20
CA PHE A 107 9.09 18.85 0.75
C PHE A 107 8.21 17.82 0.06
N MET A 108 7.41 18.28 -0.91
CA MET A 108 6.50 17.46 -1.71
C MET A 108 6.71 17.78 -3.20
N PRO A 109 6.60 16.79 -4.12
CA PRO A 109 6.72 17.05 -5.55
C PRO A 109 5.58 17.93 -6.03
N VAL A 110 5.81 18.73 -7.07
CA VAL A 110 4.81 19.68 -7.60
C VAL A 110 3.49 18.98 -8.00
N GLY A 111 3.56 17.73 -8.46
CA GLY A 111 2.41 16.90 -8.82
C GLY A 111 1.79 16.09 -7.67
N ALA A 112 2.15 16.34 -6.40
CA ALA A 112 1.58 15.59 -5.28
C ALA A 112 0.05 15.73 -5.21
N PRO A 113 -0.70 14.65 -4.90
CA PRO A 113 -2.15 14.72 -4.80
C PRO A 113 -2.62 15.80 -3.84
N LEU A 114 -3.53 16.67 -4.29
CA LEU A 114 -4.03 17.81 -3.51
C LEU A 114 -4.57 17.42 -2.12
N PRO A 115 -5.32 16.31 -1.95
CA PRO A 115 -5.76 15.88 -0.61
C PRO A 115 -4.60 15.59 0.34
N LYS A 116 -3.49 15.02 -0.14
CA LYS A 116 -2.31 14.72 0.68
C LYS A 116 -1.57 16.00 1.09
N VAL A 117 -1.51 16.99 0.19
CA VAL A 117 -0.95 18.32 0.46
C VAL A 117 -1.79 19.08 1.49
N ALA A 118 -3.12 19.10 1.30
CA ALA A 118 -4.05 19.76 2.21
C ALA A 118 -3.97 19.18 3.63
N ALA A 119 -4.08 17.86 3.77
CA ALA A 119 -3.97 17.19 5.08
C ALA A 119 -2.63 17.50 5.78
N THR A 120 -1.52 17.51 5.04
CA THR A 120 -0.19 17.82 5.62
C THR A 120 -0.13 19.26 6.16
N ARG A 121 -0.72 20.23 5.46
CA ARG A 121 -0.84 21.62 5.93
C ARG A 121 -1.77 21.76 7.12
N GLU A 122 -2.92 21.09 7.09
CA GLU A 122 -3.90 21.07 8.20
C GLU A 122 -3.30 20.50 9.49
N TYR A 123 -2.39 19.53 9.37
CA TYR A 123 -1.62 19.03 10.50
C TYR A 123 -0.51 19.98 10.98
N GLY A 124 -0.32 21.14 10.37
CA GLY A 124 0.56 22.21 10.87
C GLY A 124 1.96 22.27 10.26
N ALA A 125 2.24 21.52 9.19
CA ALA A 125 3.52 21.60 8.49
C ALA A 125 3.58 22.72 7.44
N GLU A 126 4.75 23.35 7.32
CA GLU A 126 5.09 24.20 6.19
C GLU A 126 5.40 23.32 4.97
N VAL A 127 4.47 23.24 4.02
CA VAL A 127 4.66 22.44 2.80
C VAL A 127 5.34 23.26 1.71
N ARG A 128 6.49 22.79 1.25
CA ARG A 128 7.26 23.34 0.12
C ARG A 128 7.15 22.40 -1.08
N MET A 129 6.53 22.89 -2.15
CA MET A 129 6.45 22.15 -3.41
C MET A 129 7.78 22.30 -4.15
N TYR A 130 8.46 21.20 -4.45
CA TYR A 130 9.77 21.20 -5.11
C TYR A 130 9.96 19.94 -5.94
N GLY A 131 10.55 20.08 -7.12
CA GLY A 131 10.88 18.95 -7.98
C GLY A 131 9.66 18.23 -8.58
N GLN A 132 9.94 17.30 -9.48
CA GLN A 132 8.94 16.46 -10.17
C GLN A 132 8.84 15.07 -9.56
N VAL A 133 9.94 14.58 -8.98
CA VAL A 133 10.05 13.23 -8.42
C VAL A 133 10.48 13.28 -6.95
N VAL A 134 10.25 12.17 -6.23
CA VAL A 134 10.55 12.07 -4.79
C VAL A 134 12.04 12.22 -4.49
N ASP A 135 12.93 11.75 -5.36
CA ASP A 135 14.38 11.85 -5.16
C ASP A 135 14.85 13.31 -5.14
N GLU A 136 14.27 14.17 -5.99
CA GLU A 136 14.54 15.61 -5.98
C GLU A 136 14.06 16.26 -4.68
N THR A 137 12.90 15.85 -4.15
CA THR A 137 12.43 16.36 -2.85
C THR A 137 13.30 15.90 -1.68
N LEU A 138 13.85 14.68 -1.76
CA LEU A 138 14.75 14.15 -0.73
C LEU A 138 16.05 14.95 -0.69
N ALA A 139 16.64 15.22 -1.86
CA ALA A 139 17.82 16.07 -1.97
C ALA A 139 17.55 17.48 -1.42
N ALA A 140 16.42 18.10 -1.80
CA ALA A 140 16.06 19.43 -1.30
C ALA A 140 15.83 19.48 0.21
N ALA A 141 15.22 18.43 0.79
CA ALA A 141 15.04 18.32 2.23
C ALA A 141 16.37 18.15 2.98
N GLN A 142 17.33 17.42 2.41
CA GLN A 142 18.66 17.26 2.97
C GLN A 142 19.45 18.58 2.91
N ASP A 143 19.43 19.28 1.77
CA ASP A 143 20.05 20.59 1.62
C ASP A 143 19.45 21.62 2.59
N TYR A 144 18.13 21.55 2.82
CA TYR A 144 17.47 22.38 3.81
C TYR A 144 17.94 22.05 5.23
N ALA A 145 18.06 20.78 5.59
CA ALA A 145 18.59 20.33 6.87
C ALA A 145 20.00 20.88 7.11
N ASP A 146 20.88 20.72 6.12
CA ASP A 146 22.29 21.13 6.20
C ASP A 146 22.43 22.65 6.36
N ARG A 147 21.59 23.44 5.68
CA ARG A 147 21.64 24.91 5.72
C ARG A 147 20.99 25.53 6.96
N THR A 148 19.95 24.90 7.51
CA THR A 148 19.15 25.48 8.60
C THR A 148 19.41 24.85 9.96
N GLY A 149 20.07 23.70 10.00
CA GLY A 149 20.22 22.87 11.20
C GLY A 149 18.97 22.08 11.56
N ALA A 150 17.90 22.14 10.77
CA ALA A 150 16.70 21.34 10.97
C ALA A 150 17.04 19.84 10.90
N VAL A 151 16.40 19.02 11.73
CA VAL A 151 16.67 17.58 11.73
C VAL A 151 15.87 16.90 10.63
N PHE A 152 16.57 16.24 9.71
CA PHE A 152 15.93 15.39 8.71
C PHE A 152 15.30 14.14 9.36
N ILE A 153 14.00 13.94 9.15
CA ILE A 153 13.25 12.82 9.67
C ILE A 153 13.08 11.79 8.55
N HIS A 154 13.95 10.77 8.54
CA HIS A 154 13.90 9.71 7.54
C HIS A 154 12.58 8.91 7.62
N PRO A 155 11.96 8.53 6.49
CA PRO A 155 10.72 7.76 6.48
C PRO A 155 10.77 6.34 7.06
N PHE A 156 11.97 5.77 7.28
CA PHE A 156 12.12 4.38 7.71
C PHE A 156 13.53 4.04 8.23
N ASP A 157 14.58 4.64 7.69
CA ASP A 157 15.97 4.23 7.95
C ASP A 157 16.57 4.91 9.19
N HIS A 158 15.90 4.71 10.33
CA HIS A 158 16.35 5.26 11.61
C HIS A 158 15.86 4.42 12.78
N ARG A 159 16.70 4.22 13.81
CA ARG A 159 16.39 3.39 14.98
C ARG A 159 15.09 3.81 15.69
N ASP A 160 14.93 5.10 15.99
CA ASP A 160 13.74 5.64 16.65
C ASP A 160 12.46 5.41 15.82
N ILE A 161 12.57 5.52 14.49
CA ILE A 161 11.46 5.27 13.58
C ILE A 161 11.04 3.80 13.70
N ILE A 162 12.00 2.88 13.57
CA ILE A 162 11.81 1.42 13.67
C ILE A 162 11.24 1.05 15.05
N ALA A 163 11.77 1.60 16.13
CA ALA A 163 11.29 1.36 17.49
C ALA A 163 9.82 1.77 17.66
N GLY A 164 9.45 2.95 17.15
CA GLY A 164 8.05 3.38 17.13
C GLY A 164 7.16 2.46 16.30
N GLN A 165 7.62 1.99 15.15
CA GLN A 165 6.81 1.09 14.32
C GLN A 165 6.66 -0.30 14.96
N GLY A 166 7.65 -0.74 15.74
CA GLY A 166 7.61 -2.01 16.46
C GLY A 166 6.50 -2.11 17.51
N THR A 167 5.94 -0.98 17.94
CA THR A 167 4.78 -0.97 18.84
C THR A 167 3.56 -1.65 18.21
N VAL A 168 3.47 -1.70 16.88
CA VAL A 168 2.47 -2.50 16.17
C VAL A 168 2.62 -3.99 16.51
N GLY A 169 3.86 -4.50 16.59
CA GLY A 169 4.14 -5.89 16.96
C GLY A 169 3.75 -6.20 18.41
N LEU A 170 3.99 -5.27 19.34
CA LEU A 170 3.55 -5.43 20.73
C LEU A 170 2.02 -5.50 20.82
N GLU A 171 1.32 -4.57 20.16
CA GLU A 171 -0.15 -4.56 20.14
C GLU A 171 -0.72 -5.84 19.50
N ILE A 172 -0.09 -6.37 18.45
CA ILE A 172 -0.51 -7.64 17.84
C ILE A 172 -0.42 -8.79 18.85
N LEU A 173 0.68 -8.91 19.59
CA LEU A 173 0.86 -9.96 20.59
C LEU A 173 -0.09 -9.81 21.80
N GLU A 174 -0.43 -8.57 22.17
CA GLU A 174 -1.40 -8.29 23.23
C GLU A 174 -2.84 -8.63 22.79
N GLN A 175 -3.20 -8.30 21.54
CA GLN A 175 -4.56 -8.46 21.01
C GLN A 175 -4.85 -9.87 20.45
N CYS A 176 -3.82 -10.60 20.01
CA CYS A 176 -3.91 -11.99 19.55
C CYS A 176 -2.70 -12.79 20.07
N PRO A 177 -2.68 -13.16 21.36
CA PRO A 177 -1.58 -13.91 21.97
C PRO A 177 -1.31 -15.24 21.29
N GLU A 178 -2.31 -15.85 20.66
CA GLU A 178 -2.21 -17.12 19.96
C GLU A 178 -1.69 -17.00 18.51
N VAL A 179 -1.35 -15.80 18.03
CA VAL A 179 -0.86 -15.58 16.65
C VAL A 179 0.30 -16.49 16.31
N ARG A 180 0.35 -16.96 15.06
CA ARG A 180 1.38 -17.87 14.54
C ARG A 180 2.07 -17.34 13.30
N THR A 181 1.40 -16.49 12.53
CA THR A 181 1.98 -15.80 11.37
C THR A 181 1.54 -14.34 11.31
N ILE A 182 2.47 -13.43 11.05
CA ILE A 182 2.23 -12.00 10.84
C ILE A 182 2.74 -11.63 9.45
N LEU A 183 1.87 -11.05 8.62
CA LEU A 183 2.18 -10.53 7.30
C LEU A 183 2.23 -9.00 7.34
N VAL A 184 3.33 -8.44 6.83
CA VAL A 184 3.61 -6.99 6.91
C VAL A 184 4.20 -6.47 5.60
N GLY A 185 3.65 -5.35 5.10
CA GLY A 185 4.14 -4.70 3.88
C GLY A 185 5.55 -4.12 4.03
N ILE A 186 6.37 -4.21 2.97
CA ILE A 186 7.76 -3.76 2.94
C ILE A 186 7.98 -2.77 1.79
N GLY A 187 8.16 -1.50 2.14
CA GLY A 187 8.84 -0.51 1.30
C GLY A 187 10.32 -0.46 1.66
N GLY A 188 10.73 0.59 2.37
CA GLY A 188 12.09 0.67 2.93
C GLY A 188 12.38 -0.29 4.10
N GLY A 189 11.34 -0.88 4.70
CA GLY A 189 11.43 -1.96 5.70
C GLY A 189 11.26 -1.56 7.17
N GLY A 190 11.13 -0.27 7.49
CA GLY A 190 11.07 0.17 8.90
C GLY A 190 9.92 -0.43 9.73
N LEU A 191 8.75 -0.65 9.12
CA LEU A 191 7.61 -1.31 9.79
C LEU A 191 7.91 -2.79 10.06
N ALA A 192 8.32 -3.54 9.03
CA ALA A 192 8.60 -4.96 9.16
C ALA A 192 9.75 -5.23 10.13
N ALA A 193 10.83 -4.44 10.07
CA ALA A 193 11.94 -4.51 11.02
C ALA A 193 11.47 -4.27 12.47
N GLY A 194 10.66 -3.22 12.70
CA GLY A 194 10.15 -2.92 14.04
C GLY A 194 9.25 -4.02 14.58
N VAL A 195 8.31 -4.51 13.76
CA VAL A 195 7.43 -5.63 14.12
C VAL A 195 8.25 -6.87 14.44
N ALA A 196 9.26 -7.20 13.64
CA ALA A 196 10.12 -8.36 13.86
C ALA A 196 10.93 -8.26 15.16
N VAL A 197 11.50 -7.09 15.48
CA VAL A 197 12.22 -6.88 16.76
C VAL A 197 11.30 -7.16 17.96
N ALA A 198 10.09 -6.61 17.94
CA ALA A 198 9.13 -6.80 19.03
C ALA A 198 8.68 -8.26 19.14
N VAL A 199 8.29 -8.86 18.01
CA VAL A 199 7.69 -10.19 17.97
C VAL A 199 8.72 -11.26 18.26
N LYS A 200 9.88 -11.25 17.59
CA LYS A 200 10.89 -12.31 17.75
C LYS A 200 11.51 -12.33 19.15
N ALA A 201 11.61 -11.17 19.81
CA ALA A 201 12.12 -11.09 21.18
C ALA A 201 11.16 -11.70 22.23
N LEU A 202 9.84 -11.64 21.99
CA LEU A 202 8.83 -12.14 22.92
C LEU A 202 8.30 -13.53 22.56
N ARG A 203 8.20 -13.79 21.26
CA ARG A 203 7.57 -14.96 20.63
C ARG A 203 8.37 -15.38 19.39
N PRO A 204 9.59 -15.94 19.56
CA PRO A 204 10.45 -16.35 18.45
C PRO A 204 9.81 -17.43 17.55
N ASP A 205 8.82 -18.16 18.08
CA ASP A 205 8.05 -19.17 17.37
C ASP A 205 7.08 -18.61 16.32
N VAL A 206 6.75 -17.32 16.37
CA VAL A 206 5.82 -16.65 15.44
C VAL A 206 6.55 -16.29 14.16
N LYS A 207 5.96 -16.64 13.01
CA LYS A 207 6.50 -16.26 11.71
C LYS A 207 6.17 -14.81 11.37
N VAL A 208 7.16 -14.02 10.96
CA VAL A 208 6.99 -12.67 10.44
C VAL A 208 7.44 -12.68 8.98
N ILE A 209 6.49 -12.45 8.08
CA ILE A 209 6.69 -12.53 6.62
C ILE A 209 6.46 -11.15 6.03
N GLY A 210 7.47 -10.66 5.32
CA GLY A 210 7.42 -9.43 4.55
C GLY A 210 6.66 -9.59 3.24
N VAL A 211 5.94 -8.55 2.79
CA VAL A 211 5.28 -8.54 1.48
C VAL A 211 5.67 -7.30 0.68
N GLN A 212 6.11 -7.48 -0.56
CA GLN A 212 6.41 -6.40 -1.51
C GLN A 212 5.53 -6.49 -2.76
N ALA A 213 5.29 -5.36 -3.42
CA ALA A 213 4.82 -5.37 -4.80
C ALA A 213 5.96 -5.87 -5.71
N GLU A 214 5.66 -6.77 -6.63
CA GLU A 214 6.65 -7.40 -7.50
C GLU A 214 7.49 -6.37 -8.28
N GLY A 215 6.84 -5.37 -8.89
CA GLY A 215 7.51 -4.31 -9.65
C GLY A 215 8.33 -3.32 -8.80
N ALA A 216 8.34 -3.46 -7.47
CA ALA A 216 9.17 -2.67 -6.56
C ALA A 216 9.92 -3.54 -5.52
N ALA A 217 10.13 -4.83 -5.82
CA ALA A 217 10.66 -5.81 -4.87
C ALA A 217 12.19 -5.77 -4.72
N ALA A 218 12.70 -4.78 -3.97
CA ALA A 218 14.14 -4.62 -3.74
C ALA A 218 14.74 -5.53 -2.66
N TYR A 219 13.94 -6.11 -1.75
CA TYR A 219 14.45 -6.98 -0.68
C TYR A 219 14.92 -8.37 -1.17
N PRO A 220 14.16 -9.12 -1.99
CA PRO A 220 14.60 -10.43 -2.47
C PRO A 220 16.01 -10.45 -3.10
N PRO A 221 16.38 -9.55 -4.04
CA PRO A 221 17.75 -9.51 -4.55
C PRO A 221 18.76 -9.08 -3.48
N SER A 222 18.42 -8.13 -2.61
CA SER A 222 19.30 -7.67 -1.51
C SER A 222 19.64 -8.77 -0.51
N LEU A 223 18.64 -9.56 -0.12
CA LEU A 223 18.82 -10.69 0.80
C LEU A 223 19.70 -11.79 0.18
N ARG A 224 19.58 -12.01 -1.13
CA ARG A 224 20.40 -12.99 -1.85
C ARG A 224 21.90 -12.62 -1.86
N VAL A 225 22.22 -11.33 -1.98
CA VAL A 225 23.60 -10.84 -2.02
C VAL A 225 24.15 -10.43 -0.65
N GLY A 226 23.28 -10.37 0.38
CA GLY A 226 23.67 -10.08 1.77
C GLY A 226 23.85 -8.59 2.10
N HIS A 227 23.48 -7.67 1.20
CA HIS A 227 23.47 -6.22 1.46
C HIS A 227 22.37 -5.51 0.67
N PRO A 228 21.94 -4.29 1.05
CA PRO A 228 20.99 -3.51 0.26
C PRO A 228 21.50 -3.28 -1.16
N VAL A 229 20.66 -3.60 -2.15
CA VAL A 229 20.86 -3.24 -3.56
C VAL A 229 19.68 -2.43 -4.07
N SER A 230 19.97 -1.53 -5.00
CA SER A 230 18.95 -0.80 -5.73
C SER A 230 18.41 -1.67 -6.88
N ILE A 231 17.12 -1.54 -7.16
CA ILE A 231 16.51 -1.97 -8.42
C ILE A 231 16.27 -0.75 -9.31
N ASP A 232 16.33 -0.96 -10.61
CA ASP A 232 16.06 0.07 -11.60
C ASP A 232 14.55 0.27 -11.76
N ASP A 233 14.13 1.52 -11.89
CA ASP A 233 12.76 1.94 -12.25
C ASP A 233 11.63 1.19 -11.52
N PRO A 234 11.55 1.24 -10.16
CA PRO A 234 10.48 0.59 -9.43
C PRO A 234 9.11 1.10 -9.93
N ALA A 235 8.18 0.18 -10.19
CA ALA A 235 6.87 0.47 -10.76
C ALA A 235 5.78 -0.35 -10.07
N THR A 236 4.84 0.33 -9.41
CA THR A 236 3.68 -0.28 -8.74
C THR A 236 2.64 0.79 -8.42
N MET A 237 1.36 0.41 -8.34
CA MET A 237 0.31 1.27 -7.77
C MET A 237 0.47 1.49 -6.26
N ALA A 238 1.24 0.64 -5.57
CA ALA A 238 1.46 0.70 -4.13
C ALA A 238 2.55 1.72 -3.76
N ASP A 239 2.23 3.01 -3.89
CA ASP A 239 3.13 4.14 -3.65
C ASP A 239 3.85 4.09 -2.28
N GLY A 240 3.15 3.66 -1.23
CA GLY A 240 3.72 3.53 0.12
C GLY A 240 4.83 2.48 0.27
N ILE A 241 4.95 1.53 -0.66
CA ILE A 241 6.01 0.51 -0.71
C ILE A 241 6.85 0.57 -2.00
N LYS A 242 6.65 1.60 -2.84
CA LYS A 242 7.45 1.87 -4.04
C LYS A 242 8.83 2.41 -3.66
N VAL A 243 9.71 1.54 -3.15
CA VAL A 243 11.05 1.91 -2.68
C VAL A 243 12.09 1.03 -3.38
N GLY A 244 12.92 1.67 -4.21
CA GLY A 244 13.90 0.98 -5.06
C GLY A 244 15.12 0.41 -4.34
N ARG A 245 15.34 0.75 -3.07
CA ARG A 245 16.47 0.25 -2.27
C ARG A 245 16.07 0.08 -0.80
N PRO A 246 16.36 -1.06 -0.15
CA PRO A 246 16.18 -1.21 1.30
C PRO A 246 16.92 -0.12 2.09
N GLY A 247 16.39 0.26 3.26
CA GLY A 247 17.16 1.04 4.23
C GLY A 247 18.28 0.21 4.87
N ASP A 248 19.36 0.84 5.27
CA ASP A 248 20.53 0.14 5.82
C ASP A 248 20.25 -0.47 7.20
N VAL A 249 19.54 0.27 8.07
CA VAL A 249 19.14 -0.20 9.40
C VAL A 249 18.09 -1.31 9.32
N PRO A 250 16.93 -1.14 8.62
CA PRO A 250 15.93 -2.19 8.55
C PRO A 250 16.44 -3.43 7.81
N PHE A 251 17.33 -3.30 6.81
CA PHE A 251 17.87 -4.47 6.10
C PHE A 251 18.58 -5.43 7.04
N ARG A 252 19.47 -4.94 7.92
CA ARG A 252 20.20 -5.79 8.88
C ARG A 252 19.25 -6.58 9.77
N ILE A 253 18.23 -5.90 10.29
CA ILE A 253 17.20 -6.52 11.15
C ILE A 253 16.38 -7.54 10.36
N ILE A 254 15.96 -7.19 9.15
CA ILE A 254 15.13 -8.07 8.30
C ILE A 254 15.90 -9.32 7.87
N ALA A 255 17.17 -9.17 7.49
CA ALA A 255 18.01 -10.30 7.10
C ALA A 255 18.22 -11.30 8.25
N GLU A 256 18.19 -10.83 9.50
CA GLU A 256 18.36 -11.66 10.70
C GLU A 256 17.03 -12.24 11.21
N LEU A 257 15.95 -11.45 11.22
CA LEU A 257 14.74 -11.76 11.98
C LEU A 257 13.51 -12.15 11.16
N LEU A 258 13.41 -11.82 9.87
CA LEU A 258 12.23 -12.19 9.07
C LEU A 258 12.33 -13.65 8.59
N ASP A 259 11.20 -14.35 8.62
CA ASP A 259 11.11 -15.74 8.13
C ASP A 259 10.99 -15.82 6.60
N GLY A 260 10.83 -14.69 5.93
CA GLY A 260 10.84 -14.59 4.48
C GLY A 260 10.22 -13.30 3.95
N VAL A 261 10.41 -13.06 2.65
CA VAL A 261 9.76 -11.98 1.90
C VAL A 261 9.03 -12.60 0.70
N ARG A 262 7.77 -12.21 0.51
CA ARG A 262 6.92 -12.59 -0.61
C ARG A 262 6.68 -11.38 -1.51
N THR A 263 6.43 -11.65 -2.78
CA THR A 263 5.99 -10.64 -3.74
C THR A 263 4.55 -10.90 -4.15
N VAL A 264 3.83 -9.84 -4.49
CA VAL A 264 2.46 -9.87 -5.02
C VAL A 264 2.37 -9.02 -6.27
N SER A 265 1.54 -9.45 -7.21
CA SER A 265 1.31 -8.73 -8.47
C SER A 265 0.36 -7.53 -8.29
N GLU A 266 0.26 -6.68 -9.30
CA GLU A 266 -0.71 -5.58 -9.35
C GLU A 266 -2.17 -6.08 -9.34
N ASP A 267 -2.42 -7.26 -9.92
CA ASP A 267 -3.73 -7.91 -9.93
C ASP A 267 -4.09 -8.47 -8.53
N ASP A 268 -3.12 -9.03 -7.81
CA ASP A 268 -3.30 -9.48 -6.43
C ASP A 268 -3.63 -8.28 -5.52
N LEU A 269 -2.92 -7.16 -5.68
CA LEU A 269 -3.17 -5.91 -4.94
C LEU A 269 -4.58 -5.36 -5.23
N SER A 270 -5.00 -5.37 -6.50
CA SER A 270 -6.34 -4.92 -6.90
C SER A 270 -7.43 -5.79 -6.31
N SER A 271 -7.24 -7.11 -6.31
CA SER A 271 -8.17 -8.08 -5.71
C SER A 271 -8.25 -7.91 -4.19
N ALA A 272 -7.12 -7.67 -3.53
CA ALA A 272 -7.07 -7.40 -2.09
C ALA A 272 -7.79 -6.11 -1.70
N LEU A 273 -7.62 -5.03 -2.46
CA LEU A 273 -8.35 -3.77 -2.25
C LEU A 273 -9.86 -3.98 -2.33
N LEU A 274 -10.31 -4.67 -3.37
CA LEU A 274 -11.72 -4.96 -3.58
C LEU A 274 -12.29 -5.81 -2.43
N LEU A 275 -11.55 -6.81 -1.97
CA LEU A 275 -11.95 -7.62 -0.83
C LEU A 275 -12.01 -6.81 0.48
N CYS A 276 -11.03 -5.96 0.75
CA CYS A 276 -11.04 -5.09 1.92
C CYS A 276 -12.26 -4.15 1.89
N LEU A 277 -12.59 -3.58 0.73
CA LEU A 277 -13.74 -2.71 0.58
C LEU A 277 -15.07 -3.48 0.73
N GLU A 278 -15.22 -4.61 0.04
CA GLU A 278 -16.50 -5.33 -0.05
C GLU A 278 -16.79 -6.22 1.15
N ARG A 279 -15.76 -6.85 1.72
CA ARG A 279 -15.92 -7.87 2.78
C ARG A 279 -15.50 -7.36 4.14
N ALA A 280 -14.41 -6.59 4.22
CA ALA A 280 -13.94 -5.99 5.47
C ALA A 280 -14.57 -4.63 5.75
N LYS A 281 -15.20 -3.99 4.76
CA LYS A 281 -15.77 -2.63 4.84
C LYS A 281 -14.73 -1.58 5.26
N MET A 282 -13.48 -1.80 4.85
CA MET A 282 -12.35 -0.94 5.15
C MET A 282 -11.84 -0.29 3.86
N VAL A 283 -11.67 1.03 3.90
CA VAL A 283 -10.88 1.74 2.89
C VAL A 283 -9.41 1.62 3.26
N VAL A 284 -8.64 0.99 2.37
CA VAL A 284 -7.19 0.77 2.51
C VAL A 284 -6.50 1.23 1.24
N GLU A 285 -5.24 1.64 1.35
CA GLU A 285 -4.40 1.96 0.19
C GLU A 285 -3.71 0.69 -0.34
N PRO A 286 -3.20 0.66 -1.59
CA PRO A 286 -2.64 -0.57 -2.15
C PRO A 286 -1.44 -1.11 -1.35
N ALA A 287 -0.57 -0.23 -0.84
CA ALA A 287 0.51 -0.62 0.07
C ALA A 287 -0.05 -1.27 1.36
N GLY A 288 -1.12 -0.67 1.90
CA GLY A 288 -1.82 -1.11 3.10
C GLY A 288 -2.40 -2.52 3.02
N CYS A 289 -2.89 -2.94 1.86
CA CYS A 289 -3.47 -4.27 1.69
C CYS A 289 -2.50 -5.31 1.13
N SER A 290 -1.21 -5.00 0.94
CA SER A 290 -0.25 -5.98 0.41
C SER A 290 -0.20 -7.29 1.21
N PRO A 291 -0.31 -7.31 2.57
CA PRO A 291 -0.48 -8.56 3.33
C PRO A 291 -1.73 -9.37 2.96
N VAL A 292 -2.84 -8.70 2.62
CA VAL A 292 -4.09 -9.35 2.20
C VAL A 292 -3.94 -9.93 0.80
N ALA A 293 -3.23 -9.24 -0.11
CA ALA A 293 -2.90 -9.76 -1.42
C ALA A 293 -2.10 -11.08 -1.33
N ALA A 294 -1.14 -11.16 -0.41
CA ALA A 294 -0.37 -12.38 -0.18
C ALA A 294 -1.23 -13.54 0.37
N LEU A 295 -2.24 -13.26 1.19
CA LEU A 295 -3.19 -14.25 1.67
C LEU A 295 -4.10 -14.76 0.57
N LEU A 296 -4.53 -13.88 -0.33
CA LEU A 296 -5.45 -14.22 -1.42
C LEU A 296 -4.78 -14.98 -2.55
N SER A 297 -3.55 -14.62 -2.89
CA SER A 297 -2.85 -15.24 -4.01
C SER A 297 -2.45 -16.69 -3.70
N ARG A 298 -2.10 -16.98 -2.44
CA ARG A 298 -1.60 -18.30 -2.00
C ARG A 298 -2.17 -18.71 -0.62
N PRO A 299 -3.50 -18.86 -0.47
CA PRO A 299 -4.14 -19.12 0.82
C PRO A 299 -3.68 -20.43 1.46
N GLU A 300 -3.30 -21.42 0.66
CA GLU A 300 -2.87 -22.74 1.10
C GLU A 300 -1.58 -22.71 1.94
N LEU A 301 -0.78 -21.63 1.85
CA LEU A 301 0.46 -21.49 2.61
C LEU A 301 0.23 -21.13 4.09
N TYR A 302 -1.00 -20.79 4.46
CA TYR A 302 -1.33 -20.22 5.76
C TYR A 302 -2.29 -21.08 6.59
N GLY A 303 -2.60 -22.30 6.13
CA GLY A 303 -3.51 -23.22 6.80
C GLY A 303 -2.89 -24.05 7.91
N GLY A 304 -3.71 -24.51 8.85
CA GLY A 304 -3.37 -25.47 9.91
C GLY A 304 -2.34 -25.00 10.96
N GLY A 305 -1.80 -23.79 10.82
CA GLY A 305 -0.70 -23.27 11.64
C GLY A 305 -1.12 -22.45 12.84
N GLY A 306 -2.40 -22.07 12.95
CA GLY A 306 -2.97 -21.13 13.92
C GLY A 306 -3.22 -19.73 13.35
N PRO A 307 -3.65 -18.75 14.17
CA PRO A 307 -4.09 -17.46 13.64
C PRO A 307 -3.02 -16.66 12.88
N VAL A 308 -3.48 -15.97 11.84
CA VAL A 308 -2.69 -15.17 10.93
C VAL A 308 -3.13 -13.72 11.01
N VAL A 309 -2.19 -12.80 11.19
CA VAL A 309 -2.46 -11.35 11.25
C VAL A 309 -1.89 -10.67 10.02
N ALA A 310 -2.74 -10.00 9.25
CA ALA A 310 -2.35 -9.13 8.15
C ALA A 310 -2.37 -7.66 8.60
N VAL A 311 -1.25 -6.95 8.47
CA VAL A 311 -1.16 -5.53 8.86
C VAL A 311 -1.71 -4.64 7.76
N LEU A 312 -2.85 -3.99 8.01
CA LEU A 312 -3.41 -2.98 7.11
C LEU A 312 -2.70 -1.65 7.33
N SER A 313 -1.54 -1.44 6.69
CA SER A 313 -0.60 -0.38 7.08
C SER A 313 -1.10 1.05 6.88
N GLY A 314 -2.04 1.28 5.96
CA GLY A 314 -2.55 2.61 5.64
C GLY A 314 -3.80 2.61 4.78
N GLY A 315 -4.49 3.75 4.79
CA GLY A 315 -5.76 3.98 4.07
C GLY A 315 -5.81 5.26 3.25
N ASN A 316 -4.67 5.95 3.07
CA ASN A 316 -4.59 7.24 2.38
C ASN A 316 -4.51 7.08 0.86
N VAL A 317 -5.59 6.56 0.28
CA VAL A 317 -5.73 6.36 -1.17
C VAL A 317 -6.32 7.59 -1.84
N ASP A 318 -5.75 7.97 -2.99
CA ASP A 318 -6.33 9.00 -3.85
C ASP A 318 -7.66 8.49 -4.45
N PRO A 319 -8.78 9.25 -4.39
CA PRO A 319 -10.07 8.78 -4.89
C PRO A 319 -10.08 8.40 -6.38
N LEU A 320 -9.30 9.07 -7.24
CA LEU A 320 -9.22 8.73 -8.66
C LEU A 320 -8.39 7.46 -8.89
N LEU A 321 -7.35 7.24 -8.09
CA LEU A 321 -6.64 5.97 -8.07
C LEU A 321 -7.57 4.85 -7.58
N LEU A 322 -8.31 5.06 -6.49
CA LEU A 322 -9.27 4.08 -5.97
C LEU A 322 -10.31 3.71 -7.02
N GLN A 323 -10.91 4.69 -7.72
CA GLN A 323 -11.88 4.43 -8.79
C GLN A 323 -11.28 3.57 -9.91
N ARG A 324 -10.04 3.86 -10.33
CA ARG A 324 -9.35 3.08 -11.37
C ARG A 324 -9.09 1.65 -10.91
N ILE A 325 -8.62 1.46 -9.69
CA ILE A 325 -8.33 0.12 -9.14
C ILE A 325 -9.61 -0.67 -8.94
N LEU A 326 -10.70 -0.05 -8.47
CA LEU A 326 -11.99 -0.73 -8.35
C LEU A 326 -12.50 -1.22 -9.71
N ARG A 327 -12.39 -0.40 -10.76
CA ARG A 327 -12.73 -0.83 -12.13
C ARG A 327 -11.86 -2.01 -12.57
N HIS A 328 -10.54 -1.94 -12.35
CA HIS A 328 -9.61 -3.02 -12.69
C HIS A 328 -9.93 -4.32 -11.94
N GLY A 329 -10.13 -4.25 -10.62
CA GLY A 329 -10.50 -5.39 -9.78
C GLY A 329 -11.86 -5.98 -10.14
N MET A 330 -12.85 -5.15 -10.48
CA MET A 330 -14.14 -5.64 -10.99
C MET A 330 -13.98 -6.34 -12.34
N ALA A 331 -13.11 -5.85 -13.22
CA ALA A 331 -12.83 -6.50 -14.51
C ALA A 331 -12.14 -7.85 -14.31
N ALA A 332 -11.12 -7.93 -13.46
CA ALA A 332 -10.46 -9.18 -13.10
C ALA A 332 -11.42 -10.21 -12.48
N ALA A 333 -12.38 -9.74 -11.68
CA ALA A 333 -13.43 -10.58 -11.11
C ALA A 333 -14.55 -10.97 -12.11
N GLY A 334 -14.45 -10.58 -13.38
CA GLY A 334 -15.49 -10.82 -14.39
C GLY A 334 -16.81 -10.11 -14.09
N ARG A 335 -16.76 -8.98 -13.36
CA ARG A 335 -17.93 -8.14 -13.03
C ARG A 335 -17.99 -6.86 -13.84
N TYR A 336 -16.95 -6.57 -14.61
CA TYR A 336 -16.87 -5.45 -15.53
C TYR A 336 -16.31 -5.95 -16.86
N LEU A 337 -17.11 -5.90 -17.92
CA LEU A 337 -16.75 -6.43 -19.23
C LEU A 337 -16.73 -5.31 -20.26
N SER A 338 -15.62 -5.14 -20.97
CA SER A 338 -15.49 -4.20 -22.09
C SER A 338 -15.43 -4.99 -23.39
N LEU A 339 -16.30 -4.69 -24.33
CA LEU A 339 -16.37 -5.36 -25.64
C LEU A 339 -16.34 -4.32 -26.76
N ARG A 340 -15.73 -4.67 -27.88
CA ARG A 340 -15.88 -3.93 -29.14
C ARG A 340 -16.56 -4.84 -30.14
N LEU A 341 -17.61 -4.34 -30.77
CA LEU A 341 -18.45 -5.11 -31.67
C LEU A 341 -18.57 -4.39 -33.01
N ARG A 342 -18.54 -5.15 -34.10
CA ARG A 342 -18.96 -4.63 -35.41
C ARG A 342 -20.45 -4.79 -35.57
N VAL A 343 -21.11 -3.72 -35.99
CA VAL A 343 -22.56 -3.68 -36.21
C VAL A 343 -22.84 -3.02 -37.56
N ALA A 344 -23.90 -3.45 -38.24
CA ALA A 344 -24.34 -2.79 -39.47
C ALA A 344 -24.87 -1.37 -39.16
N ASP A 345 -24.44 -0.35 -39.90
CA ASP A 345 -24.87 1.04 -39.71
C ASP A 345 -26.25 1.28 -40.36
N ARG A 346 -27.29 0.73 -39.73
CA ARG A 346 -28.69 0.88 -40.15
C ARG A 346 -29.63 1.10 -38.94
N PRO A 347 -30.78 1.77 -39.14
CA PRO A 347 -31.76 1.94 -38.07
C PRO A 347 -32.14 0.61 -37.40
N GLY A 348 -32.23 0.62 -36.07
CA GLY A 348 -32.61 -0.54 -35.24
C GLY A 348 -31.47 -1.52 -34.91
N ALA A 349 -30.29 -1.40 -35.52
CA ALA A 349 -29.18 -2.33 -35.28
C ALA A 349 -28.68 -2.29 -33.82
N LEU A 350 -28.48 -1.09 -33.26
CA LEU A 350 -28.12 -0.95 -31.84
C LEU A 350 -29.24 -1.46 -30.91
N ALA A 351 -30.50 -1.19 -31.25
CA ALA A 351 -31.63 -1.67 -30.44
C ALA A 351 -31.67 -3.21 -30.39
N GLY A 352 -31.37 -3.87 -31.51
CA GLY A 352 -31.22 -5.34 -31.55
C GLY A 352 -30.07 -5.84 -30.67
N LEU A 353 -28.92 -5.17 -30.70
CA LEU A 353 -27.76 -5.49 -29.85
C LEU A 353 -28.10 -5.37 -28.36
N LEU A 354 -28.70 -4.24 -27.96
CA LEU A 354 -29.15 -4.02 -26.59
C LEU A 354 -30.21 -5.04 -26.15
N GLY A 355 -31.07 -5.50 -27.08
CA GLY A 355 -32.03 -6.58 -26.83
C GLY A 355 -31.36 -7.91 -26.48
N VAL A 356 -30.28 -8.28 -27.17
CA VAL A 356 -29.50 -9.49 -26.86
C VAL A 356 -28.84 -9.40 -25.49
N LEU A 357 -28.25 -8.24 -25.16
CA LEU A 357 -27.63 -8.00 -23.85
C LEU A 357 -28.64 -8.05 -22.71
N SER A 358 -29.82 -7.47 -22.93
CA SER A 358 -30.94 -7.53 -21.98
C SER A 358 -31.42 -8.97 -21.75
N ALA A 359 -31.54 -9.77 -22.81
CA ALA A 359 -31.91 -11.19 -22.69
C ALA A 359 -30.84 -12.04 -21.97
N ALA A 360 -29.57 -11.63 -22.06
CA ALA A 360 -28.47 -12.22 -21.30
C ALA A 360 -28.35 -11.67 -19.86
N ASP A 361 -29.24 -10.78 -19.42
CA ASP A 361 -29.24 -10.13 -18.10
C ASP A 361 -27.93 -9.37 -17.80
N ALA A 362 -27.34 -8.78 -18.84
CA ALA A 362 -26.17 -7.89 -18.75
C ALA A 362 -26.60 -6.42 -18.71
N ASN A 363 -26.14 -5.70 -17.67
CA ASN A 363 -26.45 -4.29 -17.50
C ASN A 363 -25.46 -3.44 -18.30
N VAL A 364 -25.96 -2.49 -19.10
CA VAL A 364 -25.14 -1.65 -19.99
C VAL A 364 -24.80 -0.36 -19.25
N LEU A 365 -23.50 -0.15 -19.00
CA LEU A 365 -23.01 1.05 -18.31
C LEU A 365 -22.69 2.20 -19.26
N ASP A 366 -22.19 1.88 -20.45
CA ASP A 366 -21.75 2.86 -21.45
C ASP A 366 -21.78 2.23 -22.84
N VAL A 367 -22.12 3.05 -23.83
CA VAL A 367 -22.15 2.68 -25.25
C VAL A 367 -21.55 3.82 -26.05
N SER A 368 -20.49 3.53 -26.80
CA SER A 368 -19.84 4.47 -27.70
C SER A 368 -19.90 3.96 -29.13
N HIS A 369 -20.23 4.85 -30.07
CA HIS A 369 -20.30 4.56 -31.51
C HIS A 369 -19.15 5.23 -32.23
N VAL A 370 -18.32 4.43 -32.89
CA VAL A 370 -17.18 4.90 -33.67
C VAL A 370 -17.40 4.55 -35.14
N ARG A 371 -17.52 5.58 -35.98
CA ARG A 371 -17.66 5.46 -37.45
C ARG A 371 -16.37 5.80 -38.22
N THR A 372 -15.34 6.22 -37.51
CA THR A 372 -14.11 6.78 -38.09
C THR A 372 -12.93 5.82 -38.02
N ASP A 373 -13.13 4.55 -37.65
CA ASP A 373 -12.06 3.54 -37.67
C ASP A 373 -11.78 3.10 -39.12
N PRO A 374 -10.54 3.20 -39.63
CA PRO A 374 -10.18 2.82 -41.00
C PRO A 374 -10.41 1.34 -41.35
N ARG A 375 -10.64 0.48 -40.34
CA ARG A 375 -10.88 -0.97 -40.50
C ARG A 375 -12.37 -1.31 -40.70
N LEU A 376 -13.26 -0.32 -40.69
CA LEU A 376 -14.69 -0.47 -40.90
C LEU A 376 -15.04 -0.41 -42.39
N GLY A 377 -15.94 -1.29 -42.84
CA GLY A 377 -16.59 -1.14 -44.14
C GLY A 377 -17.47 0.11 -44.19
N LEU A 378 -17.77 0.60 -45.41
CA LEU A 378 -18.63 1.79 -45.64
C LEU A 378 -20.02 1.72 -44.98
N THR A 379 -20.48 0.53 -44.60
CA THR A 379 -21.79 0.28 -43.98
C THR A 379 -21.67 -0.30 -42.57
N GLU A 380 -20.50 -0.20 -41.94
CA GLU A 380 -20.23 -0.75 -40.61
C GLU A 380 -19.97 0.36 -39.59
N VAL A 381 -20.36 0.10 -38.35
CA VAL A 381 -20.04 0.92 -37.19
C VAL A 381 -19.44 0.04 -36.11
N GLU A 382 -18.41 0.54 -35.43
CA GLU A 382 -17.88 -0.08 -34.22
C GLU A 382 -18.69 0.41 -33.02
N VAL A 383 -19.18 -0.52 -32.21
CA VAL A 383 -19.84 -0.24 -30.93
C VAL A 383 -18.93 -0.72 -29.81
N GLU A 384 -18.41 0.20 -29.02
CA GLU A 384 -17.70 -0.10 -27.78
C GLU A 384 -18.72 -0.13 -26.64
N LEU A 385 -18.81 -1.26 -25.95
CA LEU A 385 -19.71 -1.51 -24.84
C LEU A 385 -18.93 -1.67 -23.55
N ARG A 386 -19.45 -1.09 -22.48
CA ARG A 386 -19.04 -1.40 -21.11
C ARG A 386 -20.23 -1.96 -20.36
N LEU A 387 -20.06 -3.16 -19.82
CA LEU A 387 -21.12 -3.96 -19.24
C LEU A 387 -20.78 -4.30 -17.79
N GLU A 388 -21.79 -4.29 -16.94
CA GLU A 388 -21.73 -4.92 -15.63
C GLU A 388 -22.20 -6.37 -15.75
N THR A 389 -21.38 -7.27 -15.24
CA THR A 389 -21.55 -8.73 -15.34
C THR A 389 -21.46 -9.37 -13.96
N LYS A 390 -21.76 -10.66 -13.86
CA LYS A 390 -21.95 -11.36 -12.56
C LYS A 390 -20.80 -12.31 -12.22
N GLY A 391 -19.70 -12.24 -12.97
CA GLY A 391 -18.56 -13.14 -12.86
C GLY A 391 -18.16 -13.73 -14.21
N PRO A 392 -17.05 -14.52 -14.24
CA PRO A 392 -16.48 -15.04 -15.47
C PRO A 392 -17.45 -15.91 -16.30
N GLU A 393 -18.30 -16.69 -15.63
CA GLU A 393 -19.31 -17.53 -16.29
C GLU A 393 -20.35 -16.70 -17.03
N HIS A 394 -20.82 -15.61 -16.42
CA HIS A 394 -21.77 -14.69 -17.03
C HIS A 394 -21.11 -13.90 -18.18
N CYS A 395 -19.83 -13.51 -18.06
CA CYS A 395 -19.09 -12.94 -19.20
C CYS A 395 -19.06 -13.90 -20.41
N ALA A 396 -18.80 -15.19 -20.17
CA ALA A 396 -18.79 -16.19 -21.22
C ALA A 396 -20.18 -16.41 -21.83
N GLU A 397 -21.24 -16.37 -21.01
CA GLU A 397 -22.62 -16.39 -21.49
C GLU A 397 -22.96 -15.21 -22.39
N VAL A 398 -22.65 -13.98 -21.97
CA VAL A 398 -22.85 -12.76 -22.77
C VAL A 398 -22.13 -12.87 -24.11
N ALA A 399 -20.85 -13.29 -24.10
CA ALA A 399 -20.07 -13.47 -25.32
C ALA A 399 -20.66 -14.54 -26.26
N ARG A 400 -21.21 -15.63 -25.72
CA ARG A 400 -21.90 -16.66 -26.52
C ARG A 400 -23.20 -16.14 -27.11
N SER A 401 -24.01 -15.41 -26.35
CA SER A 401 -25.28 -14.82 -26.81
C SER A 401 -25.05 -13.82 -27.93
N LEU A 402 -24.01 -12.99 -27.83
CA LEU A 402 -23.61 -12.05 -28.88
C LEU A 402 -23.18 -12.78 -30.16
N HIS A 403 -22.34 -13.82 -30.06
CA HIS A 403 -21.94 -14.62 -31.21
C HIS A 403 -23.12 -15.35 -31.86
N ALA A 404 -24.03 -15.93 -31.06
CA ALA A 404 -25.21 -16.62 -31.57
C ALA A 404 -26.16 -15.68 -32.33
N ALA A 405 -26.20 -14.40 -31.93
CA ALA A 405 -26.95 -13.35 -32.63
C ALA A 405 -26.21 -12.77 -33.85
N GLY A 406 -25.03 -13.28 -34.19
CA GLY A 406 -24.25 -12.88 -35.37
C GLY A 406 -23.34 -11.67 -35.17
N TYR A 407 -23.13 -11.20 -33.93
CA TYR A 407 -22.17 -10.13 -33.65
C TYR A 407 -20.75 -10.69 -33.57
N THR A 408 -19.80 -9.95 -34.17
CA THR A 408 -18.38 -10.29 -34.08
C THR A 408 -17.72 -9.45 -33.00
N VAL A 409 -17.19 -10.10 -31.97
CA VAL A 409 -16.38 -9.46 -30.92
C VAL A 409 -14.98 -9.22 -31.47
N MET A 410 -14.56 -7.96 -31.48
CA MET A 410 -13.21 -7.56 -31.87
C MET A 410 -12.27 -7.71 -30.69
N SER A 411 -11.09 -8.26 -30.94
CA SER A 411 -9.98 -8.40 -29.98
C SER A 411 -9.31 -7.07 -29.67
#